data_AF-A0A220VHN2-F1
#
_entry.id   AF-A0A220VHN2-F1
#
_cell.length_a   1.000
_cell.length_b   1.000
_cell.length_c   1.000
_cell.angle_alpha   90.00
_cell.angle_beta   90.00
_cell.angle_gamma   90.00
#
_symmetry.space_group_name_H-M   'P 1'
#
loop_
_entity.id
_entity.type
_entity.pdbx_description
1 polymer ?
#
loop_
_entity_poly.entity_id
_entity_poly.type
_entity_poly.pdbx_seq_one_letter_code
_entity_poly.pdbx_strand_id
1 'polypeptide(L)'
;MDINKQLVPVKNIAAIDLGSNSFHMIVAQLINKRFQIISRHKKRVHLASGLDNNKILSEEAMERGLDCLRLFAERIKDFEYKNVRIAATYTLREAKNAHVFITKAKKFFLMILKYYLELKKQD
;
A
#
# COMPACT_ATOMS: atom_id res chain seq x y z
N MET A 1 29.28 14.30 -34.91
CA MET A 1 27.90 13.77 -34.83
C MET A 1 27.88 12.82 -33.65
N ASP A 2 27.07 13.10 -32.63
CA ASP A 2 26.43 12.05 -31.84
C ASP A 2 25.11 12.59 -31.27
N ILE A 3 24.12 12.51 -32.17
CA ILE A 3 22.73 12.07 -31.98
C ILE A 3 22.19 12.13 -30.55
N ASN A 4 21.31 13.12 -30.32
CA ASN A 4 20.16 13.10 -29.42
C ASN A 4 19.95 11.79 -28.65
N LYS A 5 20.53 11.67 -27.46
CA LYS A 5 20.16 10.64 -26.49
C LYS A 5 18.77 10.98 -25.97
N GLN A 6 17.74 10.52 -26.68
CA GLN A 6 16.36 10.71 -26.26
C GLN A 6 16.22 10.08 -24.86
N LEU A 7 16.02 10.92 -23.84
CA LEU A 7 15.88 10.46 -22.46
C LEU A 7 14.68 9.52 -22.42
N VAL A 8 14.93 8.24 -22.14
CA VAL A 8 13.85 7.28 -21.94
C VAL A 8 13.11 7.70 -20.68
N PRO A 9 11.80 7.98 -20.74
CA PRO A 9 11.05 8.37 -19.56
C PRO A 9 11.05 7.21 -18.56
N VAL A 10 11.64 7.47 -17.38
CA VAL A 10 11.66 6.53 -16.26
C VAL A 10 10.48 6.89 -15.36
N LYS A 11 9.61 5.91 -15.11
CA LYS A 11 8.45 6.10 -14.24
C LYS A 11 8.56 5.19 -13.02
N ASN A 12 8.69 5.80 -11.85
CA ASN A 12 8.65 5.09 -10.57
C ASN A 12 7.20 4.68 -10.24
N ILE A 13 7.01 3.42 -9.85
CA ILE A 13 5.72 2.86 -9.43
C ILE A 13 5.89 2.10 -8.12
N ALA A 14 4.83 2.08 -7.32
CA ALA A 14 4.81 1.30 -6.08
C ALA A 14 3.48 0.53 -5.95
N ALA A 15 3.58 -0.72 -5.50
CA ALA A 15 2.44 -1.53 -5.11
C ALA A 15 2.59 -1.90 -3.64
N ILE A 16 1.57 -1.61 -2.84
CA ILE A 16 1.51 -1.92 -1.41
C ILE A 16 0.37 -2.92 -1.19
N ASP A 17 0.67 -4.00 -0.49
CA ASP A 17 -0.28 -5.03 -0.09
C ASP A 17 -0.41 -5.04 1.45
N LEU A 18 -1.65 -4.87 1.93
CA LEU A 18 -2.00 -4.87 3.33
C LEU A 18 -2.51 -6.26 3.72
N GLY A 19 -1.55 -7.14 3.99
CA GLY A 19 -1.76 -8.51 4.44
C GLY A 19 -2.23 -8.61 5.89
N SER A 20 -2.90 -9.71 6.21
CA SER A 20 -3.33 -10.03 7.58
C SER A 20 -2.16 -10.18 8.56
N ASN A 21 -1.01 -10.70 8.10
CA ASN A 21 0.16 -10.93 8.95
C ASN A 21 1.28 -9.91 8.71
N SER A 22 1.46 -9.47 7.47
CA SER A 22 2.55 -8.58 7.07
C SER A 22 2.08 -7.63 5.98
N PHE A 23 2.61 -6.42 5.99
CA PHE A 23 2.47 -5.49 4.88
C PHE A 23 3.69 -5.56 3.97
N HIS A 24 3.44 -5.49 2.68
CA HIS A 24 4.44 -5.66 1.64
C HIS A 24 4.42 -4.44 0.73
N MET A 25 5.58 -3.99 0.26
CA MET A 25 5.70 -2.96 -0.76
C MET A 25 6.73 -3.39 -1.81
N ILE A 26 6.38 -3.24 -3.08
CA ILE A 26 7.31 -3.39 -4.21
C ILE A 26 7.44 -2.03 -4.88
N VAL A 27 8.68 -1.61 -5.09
CA VAL A 27 9.03 -0.43 -5.90
C VAL A 27 9.64 -0.92 -7.20
N ALA A 28 9.17 -0.37 -8.32
CA ALA A 28 9.68 -0.67 -9.64
C ALA A 28 9.82 0.59 -10.50
N GLN A 29 10.63 0.49 -11.53
CA GLN A 29 10.74 1.47 -12.61
C GLN A 29 10.15 0.88 -13.89
N LEU A 30 9.34 1.66 -14.59
CA LEU A 30 8.91 1.36 -15.95
C LEU A 30 9.85 2.11 -16.91
N ILE A 31 10.66 1.35 -17.64
CA ILE A 31 11.65 1.84 -18.61
C ILE A 31 11.43 1.09 -19.92
N ASN A 32 11.21 1.80 -21.03
CA ASN A 32 10.93 1.16 -22.33
C ASN A 32 9.86 0.05 -22.27
N LYS A 33 8.76 0.32 -21.55
CA LYS A 33 7.64 -0.63 -21.31
C LYS A 33 8.02 -1.92 -20.54
N ARG A 34 9.21 -1.98 -19.94
CA ARG A 34 9.65 -3.09 -19.08
C ARG A 34 9.68 -2.64 -17.63
N PHE A 35 9.24 -3.51 -16.73
CA PHE A 35 9.36 -3.28 -15.30
C PHE A 35 10.70 -3.79 -14.79
N GLN A 36 11.41 -2.92 -14.07
CA GLN A 36 12.58 -3.27 -13.28
C GLN A 36 12.26 -3.09 -11.80
N ILE A 37 12.34 -4.17 -11.03
CA ILE A 37 12.12 -4.08 -9.58
C ILE A 37 13.35 -3.45 -8.94
N ILE A 38 13.12 -2.37 -8.20
CA ILE A 38 14.17 -1.60 -7.51
C ILE A 38 14.33 -2.08 -6.08
N SER A 39 13.21 -2.29 -5.38
CA SER A 39 13.24 -2.75 -3.99
C SER A 39 11.96 -3.47 -3.60
N ARG A 40 12.10 -4.28 -2.55
CA ARG A 40 11.00 -4.97 -1.88
C ARG A 40 11.11 -4.70 -0.39
N HIS A 41 9.99 -4.36 0.23
CA HIS A 41 9.89 -4.12 1.66
C HIS A 41 8.79 -5.01 2.24
N LYS A 42 9.06 -5.59 3.40
CA LYS A 42 8.11 -6.40 4.15
C LYS A 42 8.24 -6.02 5.62
N LYS A 43 7.11 -5.82 6.29
CA LYS A 43 7.07 -5.65 7.74
C LYS A 43 5.95 -6.49 8.33
N ARG A 44 6.28 -7.25 9.37
CA ARG A 44 5.28 -7.96 10.17
C ARG A 44 4.48 -6.94 10.95
N VAL A 45 3.16 -7.01 10.79
CA VAL A 45 2.19 -6.11 11.42
C VAL A 45 1.27 -6.90 12.35
N HIS A 46 1.03 -8.19 12.05
CA HIS A 46 0.11 -9.05 12.78
C HIS A 46 -1.25 -8.35 12.96
N LEU A 47 -1.87 -7.96 11.84
CA LEU A 47 -3.16 -7.28 11.87
C LEU A 47 -4.27 -8.22 12.32
N ALA A 48 -4.24 -9.47 11.83
CA ALA A 48 -5.21 -10.51 12.19
C ALA A 48 -5.26 -10.82 13.68
N SER A 49 -4.14 -10.75 14.39
CA SER A 49 -4.13 -11.02 15.84
C SER A 49 -4.86 -9.94 16.64
N GLY A 50 -5.13 -8.78 16.03
CA GLY A 50 -5.93 -7.73 16.63
C GLY A 50 -7.39 -7.73 16.23
N LEU A 51 -7.84 -8.67 15.39
CA LEU A 51 -9.24 -8.79 14.98
C LEU A 51 -9.96 -9.73 15.95
N ASP A 52 -10.94 -9.21 16.68
CA ASP A 52 -11.71 -10.02 17.62
C ASP A 52 -12.85 -10.80 16.95
N ASN A 53 -13.56 -11.62 17.74
CA ASN A 53 -14.71 -12.41 17.28
C ASN A 53 -15.89 -11.54 16.79
N ASN A 54 -15.95 -10.26 17.19
CA ASN A 54 -16.96 -9.30 16.72
C ASN A 54 -16.55 -8.60 15.42
N LYS A 55 -15.40 -8.97 14.85
CA LYS A 55 -14.76 -8.34 13.70
C LYS A 55 -14.39 -6.88 13.96
N ILE A 56 -13.97 -6.56 15.18
CA ILE A 56 -13.43 -5.26 15.57
C ILE A 56 -11.91 -5.38 15.63
N LEU A 57 -11.23 -4.49 14.91
CA LEU A 57 -9.78 -4.37 14.95
C LEU A 57 -9.37 -3.52 16.15
N SER A 58 -8.52 -4.07 17.01
CA SER A 58 -7.94 -3.39 18.17
C SER A 58 -7.08 -2.18 17.76
N GLU A 59 -6.98 -1.21 18.68
CA GLU A 59 -6.16 -0.01 18.48
C GLU A 59 -4.69 -0.35 18.30
N GLU A 60 -4.15 -1.26 19.11
CA GLU A 60 -2.75 -1.68 19.02
C GLU A 60 -2.40 -2.25 17.63
N ALA A 61 -3.29 -3.09 17.06
CA ALA A 61 -3.07 -3.61 15.72
C ALA A 61 -3.19 -2.53 14.64
N MET A 62 -4.11 -1.58 14.81
CA MET A 62 -4.18 -0.41 13.93
C MET A 62 -2.90 0.43 13.99
N GLU A 63 -2.36 0.69 15.18
CA GLU A 63 -1.12 1.46 15.36
C GLU A 63 0.07 0.80 14.67
N ARG A 64 0.29 -0.51 14.88
CA ARG A 64 1.34 -1.26 14.16
C ARG A 64 1.21 -1.14 12.64
N GLY A 65 -0.03 -1.20 12.13
CA GLY A 65 -0.31 -1.04 10.70
C GLY A 65 -0.02 0.38 10.21
N LEU A 66 -0.45 1.39 10.96
CA LEU A 66 -0.24 2.81 10.64
C LEU A 66 1.24 3.19 10.67
N ASP A 67 2.01 2.67 11.63
CA ASP A 67 3.46 2.88 11.69
C ASP A 67 4.17 2.26 10.49
N CYS A 68 3.75 1.07 10.06
CA CYS A 68 4.26 0.47 8.82
C CYS A 68 3.93 1.35 7.60
N LEU A 69 2.71 1.87 7.52
CA LEU A 69 2.28 2.74 6.43
C LEU A 69 3.06 4.05 6.39
N ARG A 70 3.39 4.64 7.55
CA ARG A 70 4.27 5.83 7.63
C ARG A 70 5.65 5.54 7.03
N LEU A 71 6.25 4.39 7.37
CA LEU A 71 7.54 3.96 6.81
C LEU A 71 7.50 3.68 5.30
N PHE A 72 6.34 3.30 4.75
CA PHE A 72 6.16 3.14 3.31
C PHE A 72 5.94 4.49 2.63
N ALA A 73 5.17 5.39 3.24
CA ALA A 73 4.95 6.75 2.72
C ALA A 73 6.27 7.51 2.54
N GLU A 74 7.16 7.48 3.54
CA GLU A 74 8.48 8.12 3.45
C GLU A 74 9.32 7.62 2.26
N ARG A 75 9.21 6.33 1.92
CA ARG A 75 9.97 5.72 0.81
C ARG A 75 9.46 6.10 -0.57
N ILE A 76 8.19 6.49 -0.68
CA ILE A 76 7.55 6.81 -1.96
C ILE A 76 7.07 8.26 -2.01
N LYS A 77 7.58 9.12 -1.12
CA LYS A 77 7.18 10.53 -1.00
C LYS A 77 7.35 11.32 -2.31
N ASP A 78 8.35 10.95 -3.11
CA ASP A 78 8.68 11.60 -4.38
C ASP A 78 7.97 10.96 -5.59
N PHE A 79 7.05 10.02 -5.36
CA PHE A 79 6.34 9.32 -6.44
C PHE A 79 5.06 10.09 -6.78
N GLU A 80 4.74 10.19 -8.06
CA GLU A 80 3.42 10.70 -8.45
C GLU A 80 2.33 9.77 -7.88
N TYR A 81 1.32 10.31 -7.22
CA TYR A 81 0.25 9.54 -6.58
C TYR A 81 -0.43 8.53 -7.52
N LYS A 82 -0.62 8.89 -8.79
CA LYS A 82 -1.21 8.01 -9.81
C LYS A 82 -0.41 6.72 -10.06
N ASN A 83 0.83 6.64 -9.58
CA ASN A 83 1.76 5.52 -9.75
C ASN A 83 1.85 4.60 -8.53
N VAL A 84 1.11 4.92 -7.46
CA VAL A 84 1.03 4.13 -6.24
C VAL A 84 -0.32 3.39 -6.22
N ARG A 85 -0.29 2.10 -5.87
CA ARG A 85 -1.51 1.31 -5.62
C ARG A 85 -1.40 0.62 -4.28
N ILE A 86 -2.49 0.66 -3.51
CA ILE A 86 -2.60 0.00 -2.20
C ILE A 86 -3.80 -0.94 -2.26
N ALA A 87 -3.58 -2.21 -1.94
CA ALA A 87 -4.62 -3.23 -1.85
C ALA A 87 -4.66 -3.82 -0.44
N ALA A 88 -5.86 -4.14 0.06
CA ALA A 88 -6.04 -4.80 1.34
C ALA A 88 -6.62 -6.19 1.14
N THR A 89 -6.09 -7.15 1.91
CA THR A 89 -6.51 -8.55 1.84
C THR A 89 -7.64 -8.84 2.83
N TYR A 90 -7.52 -9.88 3.65
CA TYR A 90 -8.62 -10.42 4.44
C TYR A 90 -8.97 -9.57 5.68
N THR A 91 -8.03 -9.33 6.60
CA THR A 91 -8.35 -8.75 7.92
C THR A 91 -9.05 -7.38 7.84
N LEU A 92 -8.58 -6.48 6.97
CA LEU A 92 -9.23 -5.18 6.80
C LEU A 92 -10.59 -5.28 6.11
N ARG A 93 -10.81 -6.27 5.22
CA ARG A 93 -12.13 -6.48 4.59
C ARG A 93 -13.16 -7.00 5.59
N GLU A 94 -12.73 -7.84 6.53
CA GLU A 94 -13.60 -8.39 7.57
C GLU A 94 -13.91 -7.39 8.69
N ALA A 95 -12.96 -6.52 9.02
CA ALA A 95 -13.08 -5.59 10.14
C ALA A 95 -14.21 -4.56 9.91
N LYS A 96 -15.23 -4.57 10.77
CA LYS A 96 -16.36 -3.62 10.73
C LYS A 96 -15.90 -2.17 10.95
N ASN A 97 -14.84 -1.97 11.71
CA ASN A 97 -14.25 -0.66 12.02
C ASN A 97 -13.06 -0.29 11.12
N ALA A 98 -12.75 -1.01 10.05
CA ALA A 98 -11.56 -0.68 9.26
C ALA A 98 -11.65 0.65 8.50
N HIS A 99 -12.83 1.26 8.39
CA HIS A 99 -12.96 2.67 7.99
C HIS A 99 -12.19 3.63 8.92
N VAL A 100 -12.05 3.30 10.21
CA VAL A 100 -11.24 4.05 11.19
C VAL A 100 -9.77 3.96 10.81
N PHE A 101 -9.27 2.75 10.57
CA PHE A 101 -7.89 2.51 10.11
C PHE A 101 -7.58 3.28 8.83
N ILE A 102 -8.46 3.19 7.82
CA ILE A 102 -8.31 3.90 6.53
C ILE A 102 -8.26 5.41 6.73
N THR A 103 -9.15 5.96 7.57
CA THR A 103 -9.22 7.41 7.81
C THR A 103 -7.92 7.91 8.42
N LYS A 104 -7.35 7.15 9.36
CA LYS A 104 -6.03 7.44 9.93
C LYS A 104 -4.92 7.29 8.87
N ALA A 105 -4.96 6.23 8.05
CA ALA A 105 -3.96 5.94 7.01
C ALA A 105 -3.92 6.98 5.88
N LYS A 106 -5.06 7.57 5.52
CA LYS A 106 -5.17 8.66 4.51
C LYS A 106 -4.33 9.88 4.85
N LYS A 107 -3.92 10.08 6.11
CA LYS A 107 -3.02 11.16 6.50
C LYS A 107 -1.60 10.98 5.96
N PHE A 108 -1.19 9.74 5.65
CA PHE A 108 0.15 9.43 5.17
C PHE A 108 0.21 9.27 3.65
N PHE A 109 -0.89 8.86 3.03
CA PHE A 109 -1.05 8.77 1.59
C PHE A 109 -2.19 9.68 1.19
N LEU A 110 -1.91 10.84 0.57
CA LEU A 110 -2.92 11.71 -0.04
C LEU A 110 -3.63 10.93 -1.17
N MET A 111 -4.66 10.19 -0.72
CA MET A 111 -5.64 9.36 -1.40
C MET A 111 -5.19 8.53 -2.61
N ILE A 112 -4.89 7.24 -2.36
CA ILE A 112 -5.41 6.09 -3.14
C ILE A 112 -5.58 4.87 -2.20
N LEU A 113 -6.79 4.70 -1.67
CA LEU A 113 -7.33 3.37 -1.30
C LEU A 113 -8.50 3.10 -2.26
N LYS A 114 -8.20 3.03 -3.57
CA LYS A 114 -9.22 2.73 -4.59
C LYS A 114 -9.80 1.31 -4.43
N TYR A 115 -9.11 0.43 -3.69
CA TYR A 115 -9.45 -0.99 -3.54
C TYR A 115 -10.27 -1.33 -2.29
N TYR A 116 -10.76 -0.34 -1.54
CA TYR A 116 -11.60 -0.63 -0.37
C TYR A 116 -13.06 -0.93 -0.72
N LEU A 117 -13.53 -0.56 -1.92
CA LEU A 117 -14.96 -0.60 -2.26
C LEU A 117 -15.35 -1.56 -3.39
N GLU A 118 -14.42 -2.05 -4.21
CA GLU A 118 -14.77 -2.89 -5.36
C GLU A 118 -14.98 -4.38 -5.01
N LEU A 119 -14.45 -4.87 -3.89
CA LEU A 119 -14.60 -6.28 -3.49
C LEU A 119 -15.84 -6.60 -2.65
N LYS A 120 -16.71 -5.62 -2.37
CA LYS A 120 -18.06 -5.92 -1.82
C LYS A 120 -19.11 -6.21 -2.90
N LYS A 121 -18.70 -6.36 -4.18
CA LYS A 121 -19.60 -6.66 -5.31
C LYS A 121 -19.44 -8.05 -5.93
N GLN A 122 -18.60 -8.92 -5.37
CA GLN A 122 -18.48 -10.30 -5.81
C GLN A 122 -18.42 -11.20 -4.58
N ASP A 123 -19.60 -11.43 -4.00
CA ASP A 123 -20.05 -12.70 -3.43
C ASP A 123 -21.58 -12.63 -3.34
#